data_AF-A0A081XZU9-F1
#
_entry.id   AF-A0A081XZU9-F1
#
_cell.length_a   1.000
_cell.length_b   1.000
_cell.length_c   1.000
_cell.angle_alpha   90.00
_cell.angle_beta   90.00
_cell.angle_gamma   90.00
#
_symmetry.space_group_name_H-M   'P 1'
#
loop_
_entity.id
_entity.type
_entity.pdbx_description
1 polymer ?
#
loop_
_entity_poly.entity_id
_entity_poly.type
_entity_poly.pdbx_seq_one_letter_code
_entity_poly.pdbx_strand_id
1 'polypeptide(L)'
;MEQEHPLVRDVFPDLIAELATLLEDEGERELASCVWDVRLAAMCDCGDDFCQSIHTAVHQKGTPYGEGHRCVPLLPSEGMLLLDVVYGRIMYIEKLNRAPMRSRKP
;
A
#
# COMPACT_ATOMS: atom_id res chain seq x y z
N MET A 1 9.71 22.31 -3.48
CA MET A 1 8.32 21.85 -3.53
C MET A 1 8.39 20.38 -3.82
N GLU A 2 8.04 19.55 -2.84
CA GLU A 2 7.82 18.11 -3.06
C GLU A 2 6.86 18.03 -4.25
N GLN A 3 7.29 17.44 -5.36
CA GLN A 3 6.34 17.15 -6.44
C GLN A 3 5.28 16.26 -5.79
N GLU A 4 4.03 16.73 -5.70
CA GLU A 4 2.96 15.97 -5.06
C GLU A 4 2.83 14.63 -5.80
N HIS A 5 3.38 13.58 -5.20
CA HIS A 5 3.26 12.22 -5.73
C HIS A 5 1.77 11.93 -6.03
N PRO A 6 1.44 11.27 -7.15
CA PRO A 6 0.04 10.98 -7.46
C PRO A 6 -0.56 10.11 -6.36
N LEU A 7 -1.88 10.17 -6.18
CA LEU A 7 -2.54 9.24 -5.28
C LEU A 7 -2.53 7.84 -5.91
N VAL A 8 -2.40 6.81 -5.08
CA VAL A 8 -2.48 5.44 -5.56
C VAL A 8 -3.84 5.18 -6.20
N ARG A 9 -4.93 5.81 -5.73
CA ARG A 9 -6.27 5.65 -6.35
C ARG A 9 -6.35 6.18 -7.78
N ASP A 10 -5.52 7.15 -8.13
CA ASP A 10 -5.51 7.74 -9.47
C ASP A 10 -4.78 6.83 -10.46
N VAL A 11 -3.74 6.12 -9.98
CA VAL A 11 -2.90 5.23 -10.79
C VAL A 11 -3.42 3.80 -10.80
N PHE A 12 -3.81 3.27 -9.63
CA PHE A 12 -4.23 1.89 -9.36
C PHE A 12 -5.55 1.87 -8.58
N PRO A 13 -6.67 2.32 -9.18
CA PRO A 13 -7.96 2.44 -8.49
C PRO A 13 -8.47 1.11 -7.93
N ASP A 14 -8.29 0.01 -8.68
CA ASP A 14 -8.77 -1.32 -8.29
C ASP A 14 -8.08 -1.81 -7.01
N LEU A 15 -6.78 -1.48 -6.83
CA LEU A 15 -6.04 -1.80 -5.61
C LEU A 15 -6.62 -1.08 -4.39
N ILE A 16 -6.93 0.22 -4.54
CA ILE A 16 -7.46 1.00 -3.42
C ILE A 16 -8.88 0.56 -3.04
N ALA A 17 -9.71 0.23 -4.04
CA ALA A 17 -11.02 -0.33 -3.78
C ALA A 17 -10.92 -1.67 -3.02
N GLU A 18 -10.05 -2.58 -3.46
CA GLU A 18 -9.80 -3.85 -2.77
C GLU A 18 -9.30 -3.62 -1.33
N LEU A 19 -8.31 -2.75 -1.13
CA LEU A 19 -7.78 -2.44 0.18
C LEU A 19 -8.83 -1.86 1.12
N ALA A 20 -9.66 -0.93 0.65
CA ALA A 20 -10.72 -0.34 1.46
C ALA A 20 -11.71 -1.41 1.94
N THR A 21 -12.16 -2.29 1.05
CA THR A 21 -13.07 -3.40 1.41
C THR A 21 -12.42 -4.35 2.41
N LEU A 22 -11.18 -4.79 2.16
CA LEU A 22 -10.49 -5.72 3.06
C LEU A 22 -10.22 -5.10 4.43
N LEU A 23 -9.90 -3.81 4.48
CA LEU A 23 -9.72 -3.10 5.76
C LEU A 23 -11.04 -2.97 6.53
N GLU A 24 -12.17 -2.76 5.85
CA GLU A 24 -13.48 -2.78 6.50
C GLU A 24 -13.82 -4.16 7.07
N ASP A 25 -13.56 -5.23 6.32
CA ASP A 25 -13.79 -6.62 6.73
C ASP A 25 -12.95 -7.01 7.95
N GLU A 26 -11.69 -6.53 8.03
CA GLU A 26 -10.80 -6.71 9.20
C GLU A 26 -11.13 -5.74 10.36
N GLY A 27 -12.11 -4.85 10.21
CA GLY A 27 -12.52 -3.89 11.24
C GLY A 27 -11.62 -2.64 11.36
N GLU A 28 -10.68 -2.46 10.44
CA GLU A 28 -9.71 -1.35 10.36
C GLU A 28 -10.32 -0.09 9.71
N ARG A 29 -11.46 0.38 10.23
CA ARG A 29 -12.29 1.45 9.60
C ARG A 29 -11.56 2.77 9.35
N GLU A 30 -10.68 3.16 10.27
CA GLU A 30 -9.88 4.38 10.10
C GLU A 30 -8.90 4.22 8.93
N LEU A 31 -8.23 3.07 8.83
CA LEU A 31 -7.35 2.78 7.70
C LEU A 31 -8.14 2.64 6.39
N ALA A 32 -9.32 2.03 6.41
CA ALA A 32 -10.21 1.94 5.25
C ALA A 32 -10.61 3.33 4.72
N SER A 33 -10.73 4.32 5.60
CA SER A 33 -10.95 5.71 5.21
C SER A 33 -9.67 6.37 4.67
N CYS A 34 -8.55 6.19 5.38
CA CYS A 34 -7.26 6.80 5.04
C CYS A 34 -6.63 6.25 3.76
N VAL A 35 -6.90 5.00 3.39
CA VAL A 35 -6.28 4.34 2.22
C VAL A 35 -6.61 5.07 0.92
N TRP A 36 -7.74 5.76 0.85
CA TRP A 36 -8.15 6.53 -0.32
C TRP A 36 -7.20 7.69 -0.68
N ASP A 37 -6.43 8.20 0.28
CA ASP A 37 -5.58 9.37 0.10
C ASP A 37 -4.07 9.04 0.20
N VAL A 38 -3.69 7.76 0.11
CA VAL A 38 -2.27 7.37 0.11
C VAL A 38 -1.58 7.77 -1.20
N ARG A 39 -0.36 8.28 -1.05
CA ARG A 39 0.49 8.75 -2.16
C ARG A 39 1.31 7.59 -2.72
N LEU A 40 1.61 7.61 -4.01
CA LEU A 40 2.55 6.69 -4.66
C LEU A 40 3.96 7.29 -4.60
N ALA A 41 4.65 7.13 -3.47
CA ALA A 41 6.00 7.68 -3.30
C ALA A 41 7.00 6.96 -4.20
N ALA A 42 6.95 5.62 -4.23
CA ALA A 42 7.74 4.80 -5.13
C ALA A 42 7.12 3.39 -5.30
N MET A 43 7.44 2.73 -6.41
CA MET A 43 7.31 1.28 -6.52
C MET A 43 8.48 0.61 -5.81
N CYS A 44 8.27 -0.59 -5.26
CA CYS A 44 9.36 -1.42 -4.75
C CYS A 44 10.33 -1.80 -5.89
N ASP A 45 11.62 -1.78 -5.59
CA ASP A 45 12.72 -1.98 -6.53
C ASP A 45 13.52 -3.27 -6.28
N CYS A 46 12.95 -4.25 -5.56
CA CYS A 46 13.66 -5.48 -5.19
C CYS A 46 14.06 -6.35 -6.39
N GLY A 47 13.41 -6.15 -7.55
CA GLY A 47 13.70 -6.87 -8.79
C GLY A 47 12.99 -8.21 -8.93
N ASP A 48 12.24 -8.64 -7.91
CA ASP A 48 11.44 -9.86 -7.97
C ASP A 48 10.20 -9.67 -8.84
N ASP A 49 9.93 -10.63 -9.72
CA ASP A 49 8.82 -10.59 -10.68
C ASP A 49 7.43 -10.72 -10.04
N PHE A 50 7.37 -11.33 -8.86
CA PHE A 50 6.15 -11.48 -8.07
C PHE A 50 5.84 -10.28 -7.19
N CYS A 51 6.78 -9.33 -7.04
CA CYS A 51 6.64 -8.18 -6.15
C CYS A 51 6.10 -6.95 -6.88
N GLN A 52 5.02 -6.38 -6.35
CA GLN A 52 4.37 -5.19 -6.90
C GLN A 52 4.06 -4.17 -5.79
N SER A 53 4.86 -4.21 -4.73
CA SER A 53 4.66 -3.42 -3.52
C SER A 53 4.93 -1.92 -3.73
N ILE A 54 4.32 -1.09 -2.89
CA ILE A 54 4.32 0.37 -3.02
C ILE A 54 4.80 1.01 -1.71
N HIS A 55 5.74 1.94 -1.83
CA HIS A 55 6.04 2.89 -0.77
C HIS A 55 5.06 4.07 -0.84
N THR A 56 4.42 4.40 0.28
CA THR A 56 3.45 5.50 0.34
C THR A 56 4.01 6.78 0.96
N ALA A 57 5.23 6.69 1.50
CA ALA A 57 6.01 7.79 2.02
C ALA A 57 7.51 7.51 1.83
N VAL A 58 8.34 8.55 1.92
CA VAL A 58 9.80 8.40 1.94
C VAL A 58 10.21 7.64 3.20
N HIS A 59 10.92 6.54 3.04
CA HIS A 59 11.52 5.76 4.12
C HIS A 59 12.92 5.31 3.72
N GLN A 60 13.85 5.34 4.67
CA GLN A 60 15.22 4.91 4.40
C GLN A 60 15.29 3.38 4.30
N LYS A 61 15.66 2.88 3.11
CA LYS A 61 15.83 1.45 2.84
C LYS A 61 16.79 0.81 3.86
N GLY A 62 16.39 -0.36 4.38
CA GLY A 62 17.18 -1.12 5.36
C GLY A 62 17.06 -0.64 6.81
N THR A 63 16.23 0.36 7.10
CA THR A 63 15.97 0.80 8.48
C THR A 63 14.58 0.37 8.94
N PRO A 64 14.39 0.03 10.23
CA PRO A 64 13.06 -0.27 10.77
C PRO A 64 12.20 0.99 10.82
N TYR A 65 10.87 0.84 10.77
CA TYR A 65 9.93 1.96 10.92
C TYR A 65 9.89 2.54 12.35
N GLY A 66 10.28 1.77 13.36
CA GLY A 66 10.36 2.23 14.75
C GLY A 66 9.07 2.08 15.53
N GLU A 67 8.91 2.91 16.57
CA GLU A 67 7.76 2.86 17.47
C GLU A 67 6.43 3.12 16.73
N GLY A 68 5.37 2.45 17.17
CA GLY A 68 4.04 2.58 16.56
C GLY A 68 3.89 1.83 15.23
N HIS A 69 4.95 1.16 14.75
CA HIS A 69 4.86 0.24 13.62
C HIS A 69 4.05 -0.99 13.99
N ARG A 70 3.13 -1.37 13.09
CA ARG A 70 2.48 -2.66 13.07
C ARG A 70 2.26 -3.11 11.64
N CYS A 71 2.24 -4.42 11.45
CA CYS A 71 1.83 -5.05 10.20
C CYS A 71 0.34 -5.39 10.27
N VAL A 72 -0.40 -5.07 9.20
CA VAL A 72 -1.82 -5.40 9.03
C VAL A 72 -1.94 -6.39 7.87
N PRO A 73 -1.97 -7.70 8.15
CA PRO A 73 -2.26 -8.68 7.12
C PRO A 73 -3.72 -8.59 6.72
N LEU A 74 -4.00 -8.60 5.43
CA LEU A 74 -5.35 -8.66 4.88
C LEU A 74 -5.63 -10.07 4.35
N LEU A 75 -6.92 -10.41 4.22
CA LEU A 75 -7.36 -11.72 3.73
C LEU A 75 -7.98 -11.65 2.33
N PRO A 76 -7.17 -11.44 1.29
CA PRO A 76 -7.69 -11.42 -0.06
C PRO A 76 -7.96 -12.82 -0.63
N SER A 77 -8.67 -12.87 -1.76
CA SER A 77 -8.92 -14.12 -2.49
C SER A 77 -7.70 -14.71 -3.20
N GLU A 78 -6.65 -13.93 -3.48
CA GLU A 78 -5.43 -14.37 -4.16
C GLU A 78 -4.19 -13.71 -3.56
N GLY A 79 -3.09 -14.47 -3.51
CA GLY A 79 -1.75 -13.99 -3.15
C GLY A 79 -1.68 -13.35 -1.78
N MET A 80 -0.75 -12.40 -1.60
CA MET A 80 -0.54 -11.71 -0.32
C MET A 80 -0.78 -10.21 -0.46
N LEU A 81 -1.43 -9.64 0.54
CA LEU A 81 -1.65 -8.21 0.69
C LEU A 81 -1.49 -7.83 2.17
N LEU A 82 -0.48 -7.02 2.48
CA LEU A 82 -0.16 -6.59 3.84
C LEU A 82 0.15 -5.10 3.86
N LEU A 83 -0.14 -4.43 4.98
CA LEU A 83 0.18 -3.02 5.17
C LEU A 83 1.16 -2.84 6.33
N ASP A 84 2.23 -2.08 6.10
CA ASP A 84 2.98 -1.51 7.21
C ASP A 84 2.35 -0.19 7.62
N VAL A 85 1.95 -0.09 8.89
CA VAL A 85 1.27 1.08 9.44
C VAL A 85 2.09 1.63 10.58
N VAL A 86 2.28 2.95 10.61
CA VAL A 86 2.95 3.68 11.70
C VAL A 86 2.00 4.73 12.23
N TYR A 87 1.54 4.58 13.48
CA TYR A 87 0.56 5.48 14.11
C TYR A 87 -0.66 5.79 13.23
N GLY A 88 -1.23 4.77 12.58
CA GLY A 88 -2.40 4.90 11.71
C GLY A 88 -2.10 5.39 10.28
N ARG A 89 -0.85 5.70 9.95
CA ARG A 89 -0.43 6.01 8.58
C ARG A 89 0.08 4.76 7.88
N ILE A 90 -0.51 4.42 6.74
CA ILE A 90 0.00 3.37 5.84
C ILE A 90 1.32 3.88 5.23
N MET A 91 2.42 3.17 5.47
CA MET A 91 3.78 3.49 5.00
C MET A 91 4.22 2.61 3.82
N TYR A 92 3.69 1.40 3.76
CA TYR A 92 4.00 0.42 2.72
C TYR A 92 2.79 -0.47 2.45
N ILE A 93 2.56 -0.75 1.17
CA ILE A 93 1.57 -1.71 0.70
C ILE A 93 2.35 -2.87 0.08
N GLU A 94 2.41 -3.99 0.77
CA GLU A 94 3.04 -5.20 0.26
C GLU A 94 2.04 -5.99 -0.59
N LYS A 95 2.37 -6.19 -1.88
CA LYS A 95 1.55 -6.96 -2.82
C LYS A 95 2.42 -7.99 -3.53
N LEU A 96 2.23 -9.26 -3.18
CA LEU A 96 3.09 -10.36 -3.66
C LEU A 96 2.26 -11.49 -4.28
N ASN A 97 2.82 -12.18 -5.28
CA ASN A 97 2.26 -13.40 -5.89
C ASN A 97 0.83 -13.21 -6.44
N ARG A 98 0.64 -12.15 -7.24
CA ARG A 98 -0.66 -11.76 -7.81
C ARG A 98 -0.52 -11.32 -9.25
N ALA A 99 -1.63 -11.34 -9.98
CA ALA A 99 -1.72 -10.72 -11.31
C ALA A 99 -1.15 -9.28 -11.33
N PRO A 100 -0.54 -8.84 -12.45
CA PRO A 100 -0.03 -7.49 -12.62
C PRO A 100 -1.10 -6.41 -12.37
N MET A 101 -0.74 -5.35 -11.64
CA MET A 101 -1.62 -4.22 -11.41
C MET A 101 -1.95 -3.50 -12.72
N ARG A 102 -3.21 -3.13 -12.88
CA ARG A 102 -3.67 -2.34 -14.02
C ARG A 102 -3.49 -0.87 -13.68
N SER A 103 -2.50 -0.24 -14.29
CA SER A 103 -2.36 1.22 -14.19
C SER A 103 -3.35 1.89 -15.14
N ARG A 104 -4.01 2.94 -14.65
CA ARG A 104 -4.49 4.00 -15.53
C ARG A 104 -3.26 4.78 -15.94
N LYS A 105 -2.71 4.48 -17.13
CA LYS A 105 -1.70 5.38 -17.73
C LYS A 105 -2.31 6.78 -17.78
N PRO A 106 -1.60 7.83 -17.35
CA PRO A 106 -1.94 9.18 -17.78
C PRO A 106 -1.85 9.29 -19.31
#